data_AF-A0A383DXI7-F1
#
_entry.id   AF-A0A383DXI7-F1
#
_cell.length_a   1.000
_cell.length_b   1.000
_cell.length_c   1.000
_cell.angle_alpha   90.00
_cell.angle_beta   90.00
_cell.angle_gamma   90.00
#
_symmetry.space_group_name_H-M   'P 1'
#
loop_
_entity.id
_entity.type
_entity.pdbx_description
1 polymer ?
#
loop_
_entity_poly.entity_id
_entity_poly.type
_entity_poly.pdbx_seq_one_letter_code
_entity_poly.pdbx_strand_id
1 'polypeptide(L)'
;MTLLKSNLIFFKTLLFFLFDSLALWNVSPKQKNKFELVLLVRQDAIGDFVMWLDTAKEYRKLYPPEKFELVLIGNALWYSLAKELPYWDKVIPVDVKQFKTFSRYRWNILRGIRKLNTKTAIQPTYSREFYHGDSLIRASR
;
A
#
# COMPACT_ATOMS: atom_id res chain seq x y z
N MET A 1 -6.10 -26.27 20.29
CA MET A 1 -5.14 -25.80 19.27
C MET A 1 -5.54 -24.51 18.54
N THR A 2 -6.80 -24.07 18.63
CA THR A 2 -7.32 -22.85 17.96
C THR A 2 -7.02 -21.55 18.73
N LEU A 3 -7.21 -21.54 20.06
CA LEU A 3 -6.95 -20.38 20.92
C LEU A 3 -5.48 -19.92 20.92
N LEU A 4 -4.54 -20.86 21.07
CA LEU A 4 -3.10 -20.57 21.05
C LEU A 4 -2.65 -19.92 19.72
N LYS A 5 -3.16 -20.41 18.57
CA LYS A 5 -2.86 -19.81 17.26
C LYS A 5 -3.46 -18.41 17.12
N SER A 6 -4.69 -18.20 17.59
CA SER A 6 -5.36 -16.89 17.57
C SER A 6 -4.58 -15.85 18.38
N ASN A 7 -4.15 -16.22 19.59
CA ASN A 7 -3.35 -15.35 20.45
C ASN A 7 -2.02 -14.99 19.78
N LEU A 8 -1.35 -15.95 19.15
CA LEU A 8 -0.07 -15.71 18.46
C LEU A 8 -0.22 -14.75 17.26
N ILE A 9 -1.29 -14.89 16.48
CA ILE A 9 -1.62 -13.95 15.39
C ILE A 9 -1.90 -12.55 15.94
N PHE A 10 -2.63 -12.46 17.05
CA PHE A 10 -2.92 -11.19 17.70
C PHE A 10 -1.63 -10.51 18.18
N PHE A 11 -0.77 -11.21 18.93
CA PHE A 11 0.51 -10.67 19.41
C PHE A 11 1.42 -10.24 18.25
N LYS A 12 1.50 -11.06 17.20
CA LYS A 12 2.26 -10.70 15.99
C LYS A 12 1.72 -9.41 15.37
N THR A 13 0.40 -9.31 15.20
CA THR A 13 -0.25 -8.11 14.65
C THR A 13 0.02 -6.87 15.52
N LEU A 14 -0.06 -7.02 16.84
CA LEU A 14 0.25 -5.94 17.79
C LEU A 14 1.71 -5.48 17.67
N LEU A 15 2.67 -6.40 17.57
CA LEU A 15 4.08 -6.06 17.39
C LEU A 15 4.31 -5.28 16.09
N PHE A 16 3.70 -5.70 14.97
CA PHE A 16 3.75 -4.93 13.72
C PHE A 16 3.12 -3.55 13.85
N PHE A 17 1.98 -3.46 14.51
CA PHE A 17 1.32 -2.18 14.77
C PHE A 17 2.24 -1.21 15.55
N LEU A 18 2.90 -1.70 16.60
CA LEU A 18 3.84 -0.90 17.40
C LEU A 18 5.06 -0.48 16.59
N PHE A 19 5.70 -1.42 15.88
CA PHE A 19 6.86 -1.12 15.02
C PHE A 19 6.53 -0.08 13.96
N ASP A 20 5.38 -0.22 13.30
CA ASP A 20 4.97 0.71 12.26
C ASP A 20 4.62 2.09 12.84
N SER A 21 4.04 2.13 14.04
CA SER A 21 3.75 3.39 14.74
C SER A 21 5.04 4.15 15.04
N LEU A 22 6.09 3.43 15.48
CA LEU A 22 7.43 3.99 15.64
C LEU A 22 8.02 4.46 14.30
N ALA A 23 7.84 3.69 13.22
CA ALA A 23 8.30 4.09 11.89
C ALA A 23 7.66 5.39 11.41
N LEU A 24 6.37 5.57 11.68
CA LEU A 24 5.61 6.73 11.25
C LEU A 24 5.79 7.95 12.18
N TRP A 25 6.36 7.76 13.37
CA TRP A 25 6.64 8.86 14.28
C TRP A 25 7.60 9.87 13.64
N ASN A 26 7.28 11.16 13.81
CA ASN A 26 8.05 12.32 13.36
C ASN A 26 8.25 12.37 11.84
N VAL A 27 7.34 11.77 11.07
CA VAL A 27 7.30 11.93 9.63
C VAL A 27 6.29 13.00 9.26
N SER A 28 6.80 14.17 8.93
CA SER A 28 6.01 15.23 8.32
C SER A 28 5.72 14.89 6.86
N PRO A 29 4.46 15.04 6.39
CA PRO A 29 4.13 14.92 4.98
C PRO A 29 4.92 15.94 4.15
N LYS A 30 5.20 15.62 2.88
CA LYS A 30 5.75 16.63 1.96
C LYS A 30 4.69 17.71 1.68
N GLN A 31 5.16 18.87 1.25
CA GLN A 31 4.33 20.00 0.84
C GLN A 31 3.32 19.56 -0.23
N LYS A 32 2.14 20.20 -0.23
CA LYS A 32 1.02 19.82 -1.10
C LYS A 32 1.44 19.78 -2.57
N ASN A 33 1.18 18.65 -3.22
CA ASN A 33 1.34 18.52 -4.67
C ASN A 33 0.32 19.39 -5.40
N LYS A 34 0.61 19.72 -6.66
CA LYS A 34 -0.30 20.44 -7.56
C LYS A 34 -1.62 19.68 -7.77
N PHE A 35 -1.55 18.34 -7.78
CA PHE A 35 -2.69 17.44 -7.94
C PHE A 35 -3.03 16.73 -6.63
N GLU A 36 -4.29 16.33 -6.49
CA GLU A 36 -4.73 15.51 -5.36
C GLU A 36 -4.28 14.06 -5.56
N LEU A 37 -3.50 13.53 -4.60
CA LEU A 37 -2.93 12.19 -4.73
C LEU A 37 -3.91 11.12 -4.21
N VAL A 38 -4.19 10.14 -5.06
CA VAL A 38 -4.99 8.95 -4.76
C VAL A 38 -4.09 7.71 -4.76
N LEU A 39 -4.07 6.99 -3.64
CA LEU A 39 -3.26 5.80 -3.45
C LEU A 39 -4.09 4.55 -3.69
N LEU A 40 -3.67 3.68 -4.59
CA LEU A 40 -4.24 2.34 -4.78
C LEU A 40 -3.28 1.31 -4.19
N VAL A 41 -3.76 0.43 -3.30
CA VAL A 41 -2.92 -0.58 -2.65
C VAL A 41 -3.32 -2.00 -3.10
N ARG A 42 -2.41 -2.68 -3.79
CA ARG A 42 -2.56 -4.06 -4.29
C ARG A 42 -1.27 -4.85 -4.08
N GLN A 43 -1.28 -5.88 -3.25
CA GLN A 43 -0.09 -6.68 -2.93
C GLN A 43 -0.25 -8.18 -3.26
N ASP A 44 -1.37 -8.52 -3.86
CA ASP A 44 -1.79 -9.85 -4.28
C ASP A 44 -0.90 -10.43 -5.41
N ALA A 45 -1.16 -11.69 -5.73
CA ALA A 45 -0.44 -12.40 -6.78
C ALA A 45 -0.87 -11.92 -8.17
N ILE A 46 -0.11 -12.31 -9.21
CA ILE A 46 -0.34 -11.83 -10.58
C ILE A 46 -1.73 -12.16 -11.13
N GLY A 47 -2.31 -13.31 -10.77
CA GLY A 47 -3.65 -13.70 -11.22
C GLY A 47 -4.72 -12.72 -10.74
N ASP A 48 -4.73 -12.44 -9.44
CA ASP A 48 -5.64 -11.46 -8.84
C ASP A 48 -5.44 -10.07 -9.44
N PHE A 49 -4.18 -9.66 -9.66
CA PHE A 49 -3.85 -8.38 -10.26
C PHE A 49 -4.43 -8.25 -11.67
N VAL A 50 -4.25 -9.27 -12.52
CA VAL A 50 -4.78 -9.28 -13.89
C VAL A 50 -6.31 -9.23 -13.89
N MET A 51 -6.97 -10.02 -13.03
CA MET A 51 -8.43 -9.99 -12.90
C MET A 51 -8.96 -8.61 -12.47
N TRP A 52 -8.20 -7.89 -11.64
CA TRP A 52 -8.57 -6.57 -11.13
C TRP A 52 -8.36 -5.42 -12.15
N LEU A 53 -7.63 -5.65 -13.25
CA LEU A 53 -7.31 -4.58 -14.21
C LEU A 53 -8.54 -3.92 -14.82
N ASP A 54 -9.66 -4.62 -14.96
CA ASP A 54 -10.88 -4.02 -15.49
C ASP A 54 -11.46 -2.98 -14.52
N THR A 55 -11.47 -3.28 -13.22
CA THR A 55 -11.78 -2.30 -12.17
C THR A 55 -10.74 -1.17 -12.13
N ALA A 56 -9.46 -1.47 -12.38
CA ALA A 56 -8.40 -0.45 -12.39
C ALA A 56 -8.65 0.66 -13.43
N LYS A 57 -9.18 0.29 -14.61
CA LYS A 57 -9.58 1.26 -15.66
C LYS A 57 -10.63 2.24 -15.14
N GLU A 58 -11.60 1.77 -14.37
CA GLU A 58 -12.68 2.61 -13.85
C GLU A 58 -12.15 3.61 -12.80
N TYR A 59 -11.15 3.25 -12.00
CA TYR A 59 -10.50 4.22 -11.11
C TYR A 59 -9.87 5.38 -11.89
N ARG A 60 -9.24 5.11 -13.04
CA ARG A 60 -8.66 6.19 -13.85
C ARG A 60 -9.71 7.16 -14.36
N LYS A 61 -10.91 6.67 -14.71
CA LYS A 61 -12.04 7.51 -15.14
C LYS A 61 -12.59 8.35 -13.99
N LEU A 62 -12.73 7.75 -12.80
CA LEU A 62 -13.21 8.44 -11.60
C LEU A 62 -12.23 9.51 -11.10
N TYR A 63 -10.94 9.28 -11.30
CA TYR A 63 -9.87 10.19 -10.89
C TYR A 63 -9.07 10.62 -12.13
N PRO A 64 -9.54 11.62 -12.88
CA PRO A 64 -8.92 12.00 -14.14
C PRO A 64 -7.60 12.79 -13.93
N PRO A 65 -6.61 12.66 -14.83
CA PRO A 65 -5.23 13.13 -14.64
C PRO A 65 -5.08 14.66 -14.58
N GLU A 66 -6.09 15.43 -15.01
CA GLU A 66 -6.10 16.89 -14.93
C GLU A 66 -6.24 17.39 -13.49
N LYS A 67 -6.68 16.53 -12.56
CA LYS A 67 -6.92 16.88 -11.16
C LYS A 67 -6.23 15.94 -10.18
N PHE A 68 -6.02 14.68 -10.57
CA PHE A 68 -5.57 13.63 -9.66
C PHE A 68 -4.30 12.93 -10.14
N GLU A 69 -3.39 12.68 -9.20
CA GLU A 69 -2.25 11.78 -9.39
C GLU A 69 -2.58 10.42 -8.75
N LEU A 70 -2.65 9.37 -9.58
CA LEU A 70 -2.90 8.01 -9.14
C LEU A 70 -1.58 7.28 -8.95
N VAL A 71 -1.36 6.80 -7.72
CA VAL A 71 -0.18 6.03 -7.34
C VAL A 71 -0.60 4.61 -6.96
N LEU A 72 -0.12 3.61 -7.69
CA LEU A 72 -0.29 2.21 -7.35
C LEU A 72 0.87 1.75 -6.46
N ILE A 73 0.57 1.28 -5.24
CA ILE A 73 1.50 0.47 -4.47
C ILE A 73 1.24 -0.99 -4.80
N GLY A 74 2.20 -1.60 -5.49
CA GLY A 74 2.08 -2.89 -6.14
C GLY A 74 3.03 -3.96 -5.60
N ASN A 75 2.77 -5.23 -5.87
CA ASN A 75 3.75 -6.29 -5.62
C ASN A 75 4.92 -6.15 -6.62
N ALA A 76 6.15 -6.19 -6.11
CA ALA A 76 7.35 -6.10 -6.95
C ALA A 76 7.43 -7.18 -8.03
N LEU A 77 6.81 -8.35 -7.83
CA LEU A 77 6.82 -9.45 -8.79
C LEU A 77 6.15 -9.13 -10.12
N TRP A 78 5.11 -8.29 -10.12
CA TRP A 78 4.38 -7.89 -11.33
C TRP A 78 4.59 -6.41 -11.70
N TYR A 79 5.54 -5.74 -11.03
CA TYR A 79 5.85 -4.33 -11.25
C TYR A 79 6.13 -3.99 -12.72
N SER A 80 6.89 -4.83 -13.42
CA SER A 80 7.24 -4.63 -14.83
C SER A 80 6.00 -4.54 -15.71
N LEU A 81 5.01 -5.41 -15.49
CA LEU A 81 3.73 -5.36 -16.19
C LEU A 81 2.94 -4.11 -15.81
N ALA A 82 2.85 -3.81 -14.51
CA ALA A 82 2.07 -2.67 -14.05
C ALA A 82 2.60 -1.33 -14.56
N LYS A 83 3.92 -1.17 -14.67
CA LYS A 83 4.54 0.07 -15.13
C LYS A 83 4.12 0.47 -16.55
N GLU A 84 3.80 -0.51 -17.41
CA GLU A 84 3.43 -0.29 -18.81
C GLU A 84 1.94 0.04 -19.01
N LEU A 85 1.12 0.00 -17.94
CA LEU A 85 -0.32 0.22 -18.03
C LEU A 85 -0.69 1.70 -17.82
N PRO A 86 -1.64 2.25 -18.60
CA PRO A 86 -1.99 3.68 -18.55
C PRO A 86 -3.02 4.03 -17.44
N TYR A 87 -3.16 3.20 -16.41
CA TYR A 87 -4.21 3.35 -15.40
C TYR A 87 -3.79 4.18 -14.17
N TRP A 88 -2.50 4.44 -14.04
CA TRP A 88 -1.90 5.19 -12.93
C TRP A 88 -0.71 5.98 -13.44
N ASP A 89 -0.34 7.02 -12.70
CA ASP A 89 0.77 7.90 -13.04
C ASP A 89 2.10 7.37 -12.48
N LYS A 90 2.03 6.61 -11.39
CA LYS A 90 3.21 6.04 -10.71
C LYS A 90 2.92 4.68 -10.11
N VAL A 91 3.94 3.81 -10.15
CA VAL A 91 3.93 2.52 -9.44
C VAL A 91 5.06 2.49 -8.42
N ILE A 92 4.74 2.13 -7.19
CA ILE A 92 5.68 1.87 -6.09
C ILE A 92 5.71 0.36 -5.86
N PRO A 93 6.78 -0.35 -6.26
CA PRO A 93 6.90 -1.78 -6.03
C PRO A 93 7.21 -2.07 -4.57
N VAL A 94 6.54 -3.08 -4.01
CA VAL A 94 6.76 -3.61 -2.67
C VAL A 94 7.13 -5.08 -2.79
N ASP A 95 8.32 -5.43 -2.31
CA ASP A 95 8.68 -6.81 -2.04
C ASP A 95 7.85 -7.27 -0.83
N VAL A 96 6.79 -8.02 -1.13
CA VAL A 96 5.84 -8.49 -0.13
C VAL A 96 6.52 -9.37 0.92
N LYS A 97 7.54 -10.16 0.57
CA LYS A 97 8.24 -11.01 1.54
C LYS A 97 9.06 -10.18 2.51
N GLN A 98 9.82 -9.20 2.01
CA GLN A 98 10.60 -8.30 2.86
C GLN A 98 9.71 -7.37 3.70
N PHE A 99 8.57 -6.96 3.16
CA PHE A 99 7.62 -6.10 3.88
C PHE A 99 6.97 -6.83 5.06
N LYS A 100 6.87 -8.16 5.03
CA LYS A 100 6.33 -9.01 6.10
C LYS A 100 7.27 -9.21 7.30
N THR A 101 8.36 -8.46 7.39
CA THR A 101 9.34 -8.57 8.48
C THR A 101 9.59 -7.23 9.16
N PHE A 102 10.16 -7.25 10.37
CA PHE A 102 10.66 -6.07 11.08
C PHE A 102 11.97 -5.59 10.46
N SER A 103 11.88 -5.06 9.24
CA SER A 103 13.03 -4.69 8.43
C SER A 103 13.16 -3.18 8.25
N ARG A 104 14.40 -2.74 8.03
CA ARG A 104 14.68 -1.38 7.53
C ARG A 104 13.96 -1.12 6.21
N TYR A 105 13.74 -2.16 5.40
CA TYR A 105 12.94 -2.09 4.18
C TYR A 105 11.50 -1.64 4.47
N ARG A 106 10.79 -2.36 5.36
CA ARG A 106 9.43 -1.98 5.80
C ARG A 106 9.39 -0.56 6.35
N TRP A 107 10.33 -0.23 7.24
CA TRP A 107 10.46 1.09 7.83
C TRP A 107 10.55 2.20 6.76
N ASN A 108 11.42 2.02 5.77
CA ASN A 108 11.61 2.99 4.70
C ASN A 108 10.37 3.13 3.80
N ILE A 109 9.70 2.02 3.47
CA ILE A 109 8.46 2.03 2.69
C ILE A 109 7.37 2.82 3.40
N LEU A 110 7.11 2.53 4.68
CA LEU A 110 6.08 3.22 5.47
C LEU A 110 6.34 4.73 5.55
N ARG A 111 7.58 5.13 5.83
CA ARG A 111 7.95 6.55 5.85
C ARG A 111 7.87 7.21 4.49
N GLY A 112 8.17 6.46 3.42
CA GLY A 112 8.02 6.93 2.04
C GLY A 112 6.57 7.26 1.71
N ILE A 113 5.65 6.38 2.11
CA ILE A 113 4.20 6.55 1.87
C ILE A 113 3.65 7.72 2.67
N ARG A 114 4.02 7.83 3.96
CA ARG A 114 3.62 8.96 4.82
C ARG A 114 4.05 10.31 4.28
N LYS A 115 5.16 10.36 3.54
CA LYS A 115 5.62 11.57 2.86
C LYS A 115 4.81 11.95 1.63
N LEU A 116 4.05 11.03 1.03
CA LEU A 116 3.24 11.30 -0.18
C LEU A 116 2.04 12.22 0.11
N ASN A 117 1.61 12.36 1.37
CA ASN A 117 0.50 13.23 1.76
C ASN A 117 -0.78 12.93 0.96
N THR A 118 -1.19 11.66 0.94
CA THR A 118 -2.29 11.18 0.11
C THR A 118 -3.63 11.67 0.63
N LYS A 119 -4.52 12.14 -0.24
CA LYS A 119 -5.86 12.59 0.17
C LYS A 119 -6.83 11.42 0.28
N THR A 120 -6.70 10.45 -0.62
CA THR A 120 -7.55 9.27 -0.69
C THR A 120 -6.66 8.04 -0.83
N ALA A 121 -6.96 6.98 -0.09
CA ALA A 121 -6.28 5.71 -0.20
C ALA A 121 -7.30 4.57 -0.24
N ILE A 122 -7.14 3.68 -1.21
CA ILE A 122 -8.08 2.60 -1.53
C ILE A 122 -7.32 1.28 -1.50
N GLN A 123 -7.80 0.37 -0.64
CA GLN A 123 -7.34 -1.02 -0.58
C GLN A 123 -8.54 -1.92 -0.86
N PRO A 124 -8.71 -2.42 -2.10
CA PRO A 124 -9.84 -3.28 -2.45
C PRO A 124 -9.64 -4.73 -1.99
N THR A 125 -8.46 -5.08 -1.46
CA THR A 125 -8.12 -6.44 -1.08
C THR A 125 -8.35 -6.67 0.42
N TYR A 126 -9.18 -7.67 0.75
CA TYR A 126 -9.32 -8.17 2.10
C TYR A 126 -8.26 -9.25 2.40
N SER A 127 -7.59 -9.15 3.55
CA SER A 127 -6.56 -10.07 4.00
C SER A 127 -6.79 -10.43 5.47
N ARG A 128 -6.45 -11.68 5.84
CA ARG A 128 -6.44 -12.12 7.26
C ARG A 128 -5.22 -11.62 8.04
N GLU A 129 -4.24 -11.07 7.33
CA GLU A 129 -3.02 -10.49 7.91
C GLU A 129 -3.08 -8.96 7.76
N PHE A 130 -3.36 -8.26 8.87
CA PHE A 130 -3.52 -6.79 8.94
C PHE A 130 -2.21 -6.00 8.79
N TYR A 131 -1.06 -6.67 8.78
CA TYR A 131 0.24 -6.02 8.68
C TYR A 131 0.75 -5.88 7.22
N HIS A 132 -0.14 -6.07 6.23
CA HIS A 132 0.16 -5.93 4.79
C HIS A 132 -0.38 -4.61 4.22
N GLY A 133 -1.43 -4.69 3.40
CA GLY A 133 -2.10 -3.55 2.78
C GLY A 133 -2.56 -2.53 3.81
N ASP A 134 -3.13 -2.98 4.94
CA ASP A 134 -3.69 -2.07 5.93
C ASP A 134 -2.61 -1.22 6.59
N SER A 135 -1.37 -1.72 6.64
CA SER A 135 -0.22 -0.94 7.13
C SER A 135 0.20 0.14 6.15
N LEU A 136 0.10 -0.12 4.84
CA LEU A 136 0.32 0.89 3.81
C LEU A 136 -0.78 1.96 3.83
N ILE A 137 -2.04 1.56 4.01
CA ILE A 137 -3.17 2.48 4.17
C ILE A 137 -3.00 3.33 5.43
N ARG A 138 -2.59 2.73 6.55
CA ARG A 138 -2.32 3.49 7.78
C ARG A 138 -1.18 4.49 7.59
N ALA A 139 -0.15 4.13 6.83
CA ALA A 139 0.96 5.01 6.51
C ALA A 139 0.57 6.17 5.58
N SER A 140 -0.54 6.07 4.84
CA SER A 140 -0.94 7.08 3.86
C SER A 140 -1.72 8.25 4.47
N ARG A 141 -2.32 8.02 5.64
CA ARG A 141 -2.85 9.07 6.52
C ARG A 141 -1.71 9.76 7.23
#